data_AF-A0A5J4P3L4-F1
#
_entry.id   AF-A0A5J4P3L4-F1
#
_cell.length_a   1.000
_cell.length_b   1.000
_cell.length_c   1.000
_cell.angle_alpha   90.00
_cell.angle_beta   90.00
_cell.angle_gamma   90.00
#
_symmetry.space_group_name_H-M   'P 1'
#
loop_
_entity.id
_entity.type
_entity.pdbx_description
1 polymer ?
#
loop_
_entity_poly.entity_id
_entity_poly.type
_entity_poly.pdbx_seq_one_letter_code
_entity_poly.pdbx_strand_id
1 'polypeptide(L)' 'MHYLETYNASEGYFGTQNDFSDPSLLLMIDYGVFYEFIPLEDIENNNPRTYSLEEVEPNKNYAIVISTSCGLWRYMIG' A
#
# COMPACT_ATOMS: atom_id res chain seq x y z
N MET A 1 13.38 4.08 25.06
CA MET A 1 13.63 3.32 23.82
C MET A 1 12.58 3.78 22.84
N HIS A 2 12.95 4.27 21.67
CA HIS A 2 11.99 4.67 20.63
C HIS A 2 11.92 3.52 19.63
N TYR A 3 10.71 3.01 19.40
CA TYR A 3 10.44 1.99 18.39
C TYR A 3 9.98 2.72 17.12
N LEU A 4 10.49 2.29 15.97
CA LEU A 4 10.07 2.76 14.65
C LEU A 4 9.14 1.72 14.08
N GLU A 5 7.93 2.14 13.75
CA GLU A 5 6.96 1.27 13.09
C GLU A 5 7.31 1.15 11.60
N THR A 6 7.24 -0.09 11.10
CA THR A 6 7.49 -0.40 9.69
C THR A 6 6.43 -1.35 9.17
N TYR A 7 5.96 -1.11 7.95
CA TYR A 7 5.08 -2.01 7.25
C TYR A 7 5.87 -2.78 6.19
N ASN A 8 6.31 -3.98 6.57
CA ASN A 8 7.01 -4.92 5.71
C ASN A 8 6.32 -6.28 5.76
N ALA A 9 6.44 -7.03 4.67
CA ALA A 9 5.93 -8.39 4.54
C ALA A 9 6.95 -9.25 3.78
N SER A 10 6.61 -10.52 3.53
CA SER A 10 7.48 -11.41 2.74
C SER A 10 7.63 -10.92 1.29
N GLU A 11 6.64 -10.17 0.82
CA GLU A 11 6.46 -9.66 -0.53
C GLU A 11 7.20 -8.33 -0.77
N GLY A 12 7.61 -7.63 0.29
CA GLY A 12 8.30 -6.35 0.16
C GLY A 12 8.32 -5.48 1.42
N TYR A 13 8.90 -4.29 1.27
CA TYR A 13 8.96 -3.24 2.28
C TYR A 13 8.16 -2.04 1.78
N PHE A 14 7.05 -1.70 2.45
CA PHE A 14 6.04 -0.81 1.88
C PHE A 14 5.93 0.52 2.60
N GLY A 15 6.15 0.57 3.91
CA GLY A 15 6.04 1.84 4.64
C GLY A 15 6.90 1.92 5.89
N THR A 16 7.20 3.14 6.29
CA THR A 16 8.00 3.44 7.49
C THR A 16 7.48 4.67 8.21
N GLN A 17 7.59 4.70 9.53
CA GLN A 17 7.27 5.89 10.30
C GLN A 17 8.32 6.99 10.04
N ASN A 18 7.87 8.18 9.67
CA ASN A 18 8.73 9.34 9.43
C ASN A 18 8.56 10.46 10.48
N ASP A 19 7.50 10.41 11.29
CA ASP A 19 7.22 11.33 12.38
C ASP A 19 6.76 10.54 13.62
N PHE A 20 7.43 10.73 14.77
CA PHE A 20 7.10 10.02 16.01
C PHE A 20 5.82 10.55 16.69
N SER A 21 5.33 11.72 16.29
CA SER A 21 4.08 12.31 16.77
C SER A 21 2.87 11.89 15.93
N ASP A 22 3.10 11.27 14.77
CA ASP A 22 2.09 10.79 13.84
C ASP A 22 2.12 9.25 13.78
N PRO A 23 0.99 8.56 14.02
CA PRO A 23 0.93 7.11 13.91
C PRO A 23 0.89 6.60 12.46
N SER A 24 0.78 7.48 11.46
CA SER A 24 0.78 7.10 10.05
C SER A 24 2.16 6.66 9.56
N LEU A 25 2.15 5.92 8.45
CA LEU A 25 3.37 5.44 7.79
C LEU A 25 3.51 6.12 6.43
N LEU A 26 4.74 6.51 6.10
CA LEU A 26 5.11 7.00 4.79
C LEU A 26 5.26 5.81 3.83
N LEU A 27 4.54 5.83 2.71
CA LEU A 27 4.60 4.80 1.66
C LEU A 27 5.87 4.93 0.82
N MET A 28 6.57 3.82 0.58
CA MET A 28 7.84 3.76 -0.14
C MET A 28 7.63 3.60 -1.66
N ILE A 29 7.38 4.72 -2.34
CA ILE A 29 7.01 4.75 -3.76
C ILE A 29 8.18 4.57 -4.75
N ASP A 30 9.41 4.53 -4.26
CA ASP A 30 10.64 4.47 -5.06
C ASP A 30 11.40 3.14 -4.91
N TYR A 31 10.79 2.13 -4.28
CA TYR A 31 11.42 0.85 -3.95
C TYR A 31 11.20 -0.26 -5.00
N GLY A 32 10.88 0.11 -6.24
CA GLY A 32 10.59 -0.85 -7.31
C GLY A 32 9.26 -1.59 -7.15
N VAL A 33 8.33 -0.98 -6.41
CA VAL A 33 6.96 -1.44 -6.20
C VAL A 33 6.00 -0.45 -6.85
N PHE A 34 5.14 -0.94 -7.74
CA PHE A 34 4.00 -0.20 -8.25
C PHE A 34 2.77 -0.53 -7.40
N TYR A 35 2.04 0.51 -6.99
CA TYR A 35 0.88 0.41 -6.12
C TYR A 35 -0.41 0.75 -6.87
N GLU A 36 -1.39 -0.12 -6.72
CA GLU A 36 -2.78 0.09 -7.11
C GLU A 36 -3.66 0.02 -5.86
N PHE A 37 -4.76 0.78 -5.87
CA PHE A 37 -5.67 0.87 -4.74
C PHE A 37 -7.07 0.46 -5.16
N ILE A 38 -7.66 -0.53 -4.49
CA ILE A 38 -9.05 -0.97 -4.70
C ILE A 38 -9.88 -0.51 -3.50
N PRO A 39 -10.96 0.27 -3.67
CA PRO A 39 -11.85 0.60 -2.56
C PRO A 39 -12.33 -0.67 -1.86
N LEU A 40 -12.27 -0.72 -0.53
CA LEU A 40 -12.67 -1.94 0.20
C LEU A 40 -14.12 -2.35 -0.07
N GLU A 41 -15.00 -1.38 -0.36
CA GLU A 41 -16.40 -1.62 -0.75
C GLU A 41 -16.55 -2.37 -2.08
N ASP A 42 -15.55 -2.30 -2.95
CA ASP A 42 -15.57 -2.89 -4.29
C ASP A 42 -14.72 -4.17 -4.41
N ILE A 43 -14.04 -4.60 -3.34
CA ILE A 43 -13.02 -5.67 -3.40
C ILE A 43 -13.57 -7.03 -3.89
N GLU A 44 -14.86 -7.29 -3.65
CA GLU A 44 -15.56 -8.52 -4.04
C GLU A 44 -16.12 -8.46 -5.49
N ASN A 45 -16.02 -7.32 -6.16
CA ASN A 45 -16.47 -7.20 -7.54
C ASN A 45 -15.52 -7.97 -8.47
N ASN A 46 -16.05 -8.57 -9.53
CA ASN A 46 -15.23 -9.36 -10.48
C ASN A 46 -14.15 -8.54 -11.20
N ASN A 47 -14.34 -7.23 -11.33
CA ASN A 47 -13.37 -6.33 -11.96
C ASN A 47 -13.50 -4.93 -11.34
N PRO A 48 -13.01 -4.73 -10.12
CA PRO A 48 -13.14 -3.44 -9.45
C PRO A 48 -12.26 -2.41 -10.14
N ARG A 49 -12.69 -1.15 -10.06
CA ARG A 49 -11.82 -0.05 -10.49
C ARG A 49 -10.62 0.03 -9.54
N THR A 50 -9.42 -0.02 -10.11
CA THR A 50 -8.20 0.36 -9.41
C THR A 50 -7.93 1.84 -9.60
N TYR A 51 -7.38 2.44 -8.55
CA TYR A 51 -6.96 3.82 -8.50
C TYR A 51 -5.42 3.85 -8.41
N SER A 52 -4.81 4.82 -9.06
CA SER A 52 -3.39 5.15 -8.83
C SER A 52 -3.23 5.97 -7.56
N LEU A 53 -1.97 6.17 -7.12
CA LEU A 53 -1.66 6.89 -5.89
C LEU A 53 -2.22 8.32 -5.91
N GLU A 54 -2.20 9.00 -7.05
CA GLU A 54 -2.72 10.36 -7.17
C GLU A 54 -4.26 10.46 -7.12
N GLU A 55 -4.96 9.34 -7.29
CA GLU A 55 -6.43 9.30 -7.27
C GLU A 55 -7.00 8.90 -5.90
N VAL A 56 -6.17 8.56 -4.90
CA VAL A 56 -6.66 8.13 -3.58
C VAL A 56 -7.21 9.29 -2.77
N GLU A 57 -8.28 9.02 -2.01
CA GLU A 57 -8.94 10.02 -1.17
C GLU A 57 -8.55 9.83 0.30
N PRO A 58 -8.23 10.92 1.04
CA PRO A 58 -8.02 10.85 2.47
C PRO A 58 -9.24 10.27 3.21
N ASN A 59 -8.99 9.44 4.22
CA ASN A 59 -10.02 8.79 5.04
C ASN A 59 -10.92 7.78 4.29
N LYS A 60 -10.55 7.36 3.08
CA LYS A 60 -11.17 6.22 2.41
C LYS A 60 -10.28 4.99 2.51
N ASN A 61 -10.87 3.84 2.80
CA ASN A 61 -10.12 2.59 2.96
C ASN A 61 -9.97 1.87 1.61
N TYR A 62 -8.74 1.47 1.31
CA TYR A 62 -8.40 0.73 0.10
C TYR A 62 -7.62 -0.53 0.45
N ALA A 63 -7.88 -1.62 -0.29
CA ALA A 63 -6.94 -2.72 -0.39
C ALA A 63 -5.77 -2.31 -1.30
N ILE A 64 -4.56 -2.68 -0.91
CA ILE A 64 -3.35 -2.38 -1.67
C ILE A 64 -3.03 -3.59 -2.54
N VAL A 65 -2.89 -3.34 -3.84
CA VAL A 65 -2.43 -4.31 -4.82
C VAL A 65 -1.09 -3.86 -5.35
N ILE A 66 -0.12 -4.76 -5.38
CA ILE A 66 1.26 -4.46 -5.79
C ILE A 66 1.67 -5.21 -7.05
N SER A 67 2.50 -4.56 -7.84
CA SER A 67 3.37 -5.22 -8.80
C SER A 67 4.82 -4.87 -8.50
N THR A 68 5.69 -5.87 -8.41
CA THR A 68 7.09 -5.68 -7.97
C THR A 68 8.06 -6.09 -9.07
N SER A 69 9.25 -5.50 -9.06
CA SER A 69 10.35 -5.92 -9.95
C SER A 69 10.79 -7.37 -9.74
N CYS A 70 10.40 -7.99 -8.62
CA CYS A 70 10.70 -9.38 -8.27
C CYS A 70 9.66 -10.39 -8.80
N GLY A 71 8.69 -9.96 -9.61
CA GLY A 71 7.79 -10.84 -10.34
C GLY A 71 6.41 -11.06 -9.70
N LEU A 72 6.05 -10.26 -8.70
CA LEU A 72 4.64 -10.17 -8.27
C LEU A 72 3.90 -9.26 -9.26
N TRP A 73 2.76 -9.72 -9.76
CA TRP A 73 1.93 -9.00 -10.72
C TRP A 73 0.51 -8.93 -10.19
N ARG A 74 0.05 -7.71 -9.90
CA ARG A 74 -1.27 -7.44 -9.29
C ARG A 74 -1.57 -8.37 -8.11
N TYR A 75 -0.61 -8.48 -7.19
CA TYR A 75 -0.75 -9.25 -5.97
C TYR A 75 -1.38 -8.37 -4.87
N MET A 76 -2.49 -8.80 -4.30
CA MET A 76 -3.13 -8.07 -3.20
C MET A 76 -2.40 -8.38 -1.89
N ILE A 77 -1.93 -7.35 -1.18
CA ILE A 77 -1.29 -7.54 0.12
C ILE A 77 -2.38 -7.80 1.17
N GLY A 78 -2.27 -8.92 1.89
CA GLY A 78 -3.21 -9.36 2.93
C GLY A 78 -3.57 -10.83 2.78
#